data_AF-A0A1Q3GPH0-F1
#
_entry.id   AF-A0A1Q3GPH0-F1
#
_cell.length_a   1.000
_cell.length_b   1.000
_cell.length_c   1.000
_cell.angle_alpha   90.00
_cell.angle_beta   90.00
_cell.angle_gamma   90.00
#
_symmetry.space_group_name_H-M   'P 1'
#
loop_
_entity.id
_entity.type
_entity.pdbx_description
1 polymer ?
#
loop_
_entity_poly.entity_id
_entity_poly.type
_entity_poly.pdbx_seq_one_letter_code
_entity_poly.pdbx_strand_id
1 'polypeptide(L)'
;MGHRTNYILIENQEYDIYYAHWDANIIGRKLFYGTDSLVQYIRPLSISEKLLDTIWAEGSVLVDIDKQHLLFWGDEFLWHNPLLVKYFVKMLQDTTWREWNIEWAQEGQVDIARYLGLDIKDVMSEVEDDEDEDDEDELLLSKKNKKYTPSDIADLLEQMLNNHLQNLDYDPTTAIRNIIKEHRNKGNEVSVNPHALEHENLNVEEAERVEVVKQLTDWIINLREGKITLP
;
A
#
# COMPACT_ATOMS: atom_id res chain seq x y z
N MET A 1 6.82 14.74 2.16
CA MET A 1 6.07 13.51 2.44
C MET A 1 4.74 13.61 1.72
N GLY A 2 4.46 12.72 0.77
CA GLY A 2 3.20 12.70 0.02
C GLY A 2 2.51 11.34 0.00
N HIS A 3 3.24 10.24 0.24
CA HIS A 3 2.74 8.86 0.23
C HIS A 3 1.84 8.61 -0.98
N ARG A 4 2.37 9.01 -2.14
CA ARG A 4 1.67 9.08 -3.42
C ARG A 4 1.54 7.67 -4.00
N THR A 5 0.30 7.27 -4.29
CA THR A 5 0.00 5.92 -4.78
C THR A 5 -0.75 5.97 -6.10
N ASN A 6 -0.38 5.11 -7.05
CA ASN A 6 -1.30 4.78 -8.14
C ASN A 6 -2.10 3.52 -7.81
N TYR A 7 -3.40 3.61 -7.96
CA TYR A 7 -4.27 2.43 -8.03
C TYR A 7 -4.64 2.19 -9.49
N ILE A 8 -4.56 0.94 -9.94
CA ILE A 8 -4.88 0.55 -11.31
C ILE A 8 -5.95 -0.52 -11.23
N LEU A 9 -7.06 -0.31 -11.93
CA LEU A 9 -8.15 -1.27 -12.01
C LEU A 9 -8.30 -1.72 -13.47
N ILE A 10 -8.18 -3.03 -13.71
CA ILE A 10 -8.37 -3.62 -15.04
C ILE A 10 -9.64 -4.46 -15.03
N GLU A 11 -10.58 -4.10 -15.91
CA GLU A 11 -11.86 -4.78 -16.11
C GLU A 11 -12.21 -4.77 -17.60
N ASN A 12 -12.66 -5.90 -18.14
CA ASN A 12 -13.01 -6.05 -19.55
C ASN A 12 -11.85 -5.72 -20.52
N GLN A 13 -10.61 -6.03 -20.13
CA GLN A 13 -9.36 -5.76 -20.86
C GLN A 13 -9.01 -4.28 -21.02
N GLU A 14 -9.74 -3.38 -20.36
CA GLU A 14 -9.42 -1.96 -20.26
C GLU A 14 -8.97 -1.64 -18.84
N TYR A 15 -8.18 -0.57 -18.67
CA TYR A 15 -7.71 -0.15 -17.37
C TYR A 15 -7.90 1.35 -17.14
N ASP A 16 -8.18 1.69 -15.89
CA ASP A 16 -8.16 3.06 -15.38
C ASP A 16 -7.03 3.21 -14.37
N ILE A 17 -6.37 4.37 -14.38
CA ILE A 17 -5.36 4.75 -13.38
C ILE A 17 -5.99 5.77 -12.44
N TYR A 18 -5.85 5.53 -11.15
CA TYR A 18 -6.33 6.39 -10.08
C TYR A 18 -5.15 6.88 -9.24
N TYR A 19 -5.36 8.02 -8.61
CA TYR A 19 -4.39 8.66 -7.74
C TYR A 19 -4.92 8.75 -6.32
N ALA A 20 -4.09 8.35 -5.36
CA ALA A 20 -4.32 8.61 -3.95
C ALA A 20 -3.11 9.34 -3.34
N HIS A 21 -3.42 10.38 -2.57
CA HIS A 21 -2.48 11.03 -1.67
C HIS A 21 -2.57 10.36 -0.29
N TRP A 22 -1.46 10.29 0.46
CA TRP A 22 -1.41 9.72 1.83
C TRP A 22 -1.51 8.21 1.98
N ASP A 23 -1.42 7.44 0.91
CA ASP A 23 -1.83 6.03 0.90
C ASP A 23 -0.66 5.04 0.83
N ALA A 24 0.50 5.46 0.31
CA ALA A 24 1.58 4.55 -0.04
C ALA A 24 2.14 3.79 1.16
N ASN A 25 2.10 4.39 2.35
CA ASN A 25 2.57 3.77 3.58
C ASN A 25 1.55 2.81 4.22
N ILE A 26 0.29 2.80 3.75
CA ILE A 26 -0.82 2.02 4.31
C ILE A 26 -1.47 1.05 3.30
N ILE A 27 -0.79 0.74 2.20
CA ILE A 27 -1.31 -0.16 1.15
C ILE A 27 -1.72 -1.51 1.73
N GLY A 28 -0.91 -2.13 2.59
CA GLY A 28 -1.22 -3.43 3.18
C GLY A 28 -2.49 -3.41 4.03
N ARG A 29 -2.77 -2.27 4.68
CA ARG A 29 -4.05 -2.02 5.36
C ARG A 29 -5.23 -2.10 4.40
N LYS A 30 -5.08 -1.58 3.17
CA LYS A 30 -6.16 -1.61 2.17
C LYS A 30 -6.41 -3.02 1.66
N LEU A 31 -5.36 -3.83 1.55
CA LEU A 31 -5.44 -5.20 1.06
C LEU A 31 -6.09 -6.17 2.06
N PHE A 32 -6.15 -5.86 3.37
CA PHE A 32 -6.71 -6.79 4.35
C PHE A 32 -8.14 -7.25 4.05
N TYR A 33 -8.96 -6.40 3.42
CA TYR A 33 -10.39 -6.64 3.26
C TYR A 33 -10.78 -7.34 1.94
N GLY A 34 -9.81 -7.72 1.11
CA GLY A 34 -10.11 -8.41 -0.14
C GLY A 34 -10.45 -7.47 -1.30
N THR A 35 -10.76 -8.07 -2.44
CA THR A 35 -10.95 -7.38 -3.72
C THR A 35 -12.14 -6.42 -3.69
N ASP A 36 -13.31 -6.84 -3.20
CA ASP A 36 -14.54 -6.04 -3.27
C ASP A 36 -14.38 -4.72 -2.51
N SER A 37 -13.86 -4.76 -1.29
CA SER A 37 -13.60 -3.56 -0.49
C SER A 37 -12.55 -2.66 -1.15
N LEU A 38 -11.49 -3.24 -1.73
CA LEU A 38 -10.46 -2.47 -2.41
C LEU A 38 -11.02 -1.78 -3.67
N VAL A 39 -11.81 -2.48 -4.49
CA VAL A 39 -12.42 -1.90 -5.68
C VAL A 39 -13.41 -0.78 -5.32
N GLN A 40 -14.22 -0.98 -4.27
CA GLN A 40 -15.10 0.07 -3.75
C GLN A 40 -14.34 1.30 -3.28
N TYR A 41 -13.15 1.12 -2.71
CA TYR A 41 -12.26 2.21 -2.33
C TYR A 41 -11.63 2.91 -3.53
N ILE A 42 -11.20 2.18 -4.56
CA ILE A 42 -10.50 2.74 -5.73
C ILE A 42 -11.44 3.59 -6.60
N ARG A 43 -12.66 3.12 -6.88
CA ARG A 43 -13.59 3.75 -7.83
C ARG A 43 -13.91 5.24 -7.57
N PRO A 44 -14.07 5.72 -6.33
CA PRO A 44 -14.30 7.14 -6.07
C PRO A 44 -13.05 8.02 -6.13
N LEU A 45 -11.84 7.45 -6.25
CA LEU A 45 -10.60 8.22 -6.32
C LEU A 45 -10.52 9.05 -7.61
N SER A 46 -9.66 10.07 -7.58
CA SER A 46 -9.35 10.90 -8.75
C SER A 46 -8.67 10.06 -9.83
N ILE A 47 -9.23 10.09 -11.05
CA ILE A 47 -8.59 9.49 -12.23
C ILE A 47 -7.32 10.27 -12.59
N SER A 48 -6.26 9.54 -12.90
CA SER A 48 -4.99 10.04 -13.43
C SER A 48 -4.82 9.62 -14.88
N GLU A 49 -4.33 10.52 -15.74
CA GLU A 49 -4.08 10.20 -17.15
C GLU A 49 -2.85 9.30 -17.34
N LYS A 50 -1.95 9.27 -16.36
CA LYS A 50 -0.69 8.52 -16.43
C LYS A 50 -0.27 7.97 -15.07
N LEU A 51 0.59 6.96 -15.14
CA LEU A 51 1.36 6.52 -13.99
C LEU A 51 2.28 7.66 -13.49
N LEU A 52 2.49 7.71 -12.19
CA LEU A 52 3.59 8.44 -11.59
C LEU A 52 4.91 7.81 -12.04
N ASP A 53 5.96 8.62 -12.10
CA ASP A 53 7.32 8.13 -12.35
C ASP A 53 7.97 7.57 -11.07
N THR A 54 9.18 7.04 -11.20
CA THR A 54 9.95 6.44 -10.10
C THR A 54 10.39 7.42 -9.00
N ILE A 55 10.32 8.74 -9.22
CA ILE A 55 10.61 9.76 -8.20
C ILE A 55 9.34 10.10 -7.41
N TRP A 56 8.20 10.21 -8.10
CA TRP A 56 6.95 10.65 -7.51
C TRP A 56 6.11 9.51 -6.92
N ALA A 57 6.22 8.29 -7.46
CA ALA A 57 5.54 7.12 -6.92
C ALA A 57 6.20 6.68 -5.61
N GLU A 58 5.40 6.47 -4.56
CA GLU A 58 5.85 5.88 -3.29
C GLU A 58 5.20 4.50 -3.05
N GLY A 59 4.23 4.12 -3.89
CA GLY A 59 3.57 2.83 -3.87
C GLY A 59 2.62 2.70 -5.06
N SER A 60 2.23 1.47 -5.40
CA SER A 60 1.16 1.22 -6.36
C SER A 60 0.45 -0.09 -6.08
N VAL A 61 -0.81 -0.17 -6.50
CA VAL A 61 -1.63 -1.37 -6.45
C VAL A 61 -2.36 -1.54 -7.77
N LEU A 62 -2.13 -2.67 -8.44
CA LEU A 62 -2.80 -3.07 -9.66
C LEU A 62 -3.72 -4.25 -9.38
N VAL A 63 -4.99 -4.11 -9.73
CA VAL A 63 -6.04 -5.12 -9.58
C VAL A 63 -6.56 -5.49 -10.97
N ASP A 64 -6.16 -6.66 -11.46
CA ASP A 64 -6.64 -7.24 -12.71
C ASP A 64 -7.79 -8.21 -12.39
N ILE A 65 -9.02 -7.72 -12.53
CA ILE A 65 -10.25 -8.47 -12.24
C ILE A 65 -10.43 -9.60 -13.24
N ASP A 66 -10.05 -9.38 -14.50
CA ASP A 66 -10.21 -10.37 -15.57
C ASP A 66 -9.32 -11.61 -15.34
N LYS A 67 -8.16 -11.43 -14.71
CA LYS A 67 -7.19 -12.51 -14.42
C LYS A 67 -7.13 -12.93 -12.96
N GLN A 68 -7.90 -12.30 -12.07
CA GLN A 68 -7.77 -12.47 -10.61
C GLN A 68 -6.33 -12.30 -10.14
N HIS A 69 -5.68 -11.21 -10.59
CA HIS A 69 -4.28 -10.92 -10.30
C HIS A 69 -4.12 -9.58 -9.58
N LEU A 70 -3.42 -9.61 -8.45
CA LEU A 70 -3.06 -8.45 -7.65
C LEU A 70 -1.53 -8.27 -7.72
N LEU A 71 -1.07 -7.10 -8.17
CA LEU A 71 0.35 -6.73 -8.19
C LEU A 71 0.53 -5.43 -7.40
N PHE A 72 1.40 -5.40 -6.40
CA PHE A 72 1.55 -4.21 -5.57
C PHE A 72 2.97 -4.01 -5.02
N TRP A 73 3.26 -2.77 -4.61
CA TRP A 73 4.45 -2.40 -3.87
C TRP A 73 4.19 -1.15 -3.01
N GLY A 74 5.05 -0.93 -2.02
CA GLY A 74 4.88 0.11 -1.00
C GLY A 74 4.51 -0.49 0.35
N ASP A 75 3.95 0.30 1.24
CA ASP A 75 3.69 0.01 2.66
C ASP A 75 4.94 0.10 3.56
N GLU A 76 4.78 0.79 4.69
CA GLU A 76 5.86 1.08 5.65
C GLU A 76 6.43 -0.20 6.29
N PHE A 77 5.62 -1.24 6.46
CA PHE A 77 6.06 -2.50 7.06
C PHE A 77 6.74 -3.42 6.03
N LEU A 78 6.26 -3.40 4.79
CA LEU A 78 6.60 -4.43 3.79
C LEU A 78 7.90 -4.12 3.02
N TRP A 79 8.14 -2.85 2.69
CA TRP A 79 9.22 -2.44 1.78
C TRP A 79 10.63 -2.93 2.20
N HIS A 80 10.90 -3.06 3.50
CA HIS A 80 12.23 -3.44 4.01
C HIS A 80 12.40 -4.92 4.40
N ASN A 81 11.37 -5.76 4.21
CA ASN A 81 11.43 -7.16 4.66
C ASN A 81 10.81 -8.12 3.63
N PRO A 82 11.62 -8.65 2.69
CA PRO A 82 11.13 -9.58 1.66
C PRO A 82 10.51 -10.87 2.21
N LEU A 83 10.92 -11.33 3.41
CA LEU A 83 10.30 -12.50 4.03
C LEU A 83 8.92 -12.17 4.59
N LEU A 84 8.76 -11.00 5.19
CA LEU A 84 7.46 -10.51 5.65
C LEU A 84 6.48 -10.39 4.48
N VAL A 85 6.93 -9.85 3.34
CA VAL A 85 6.13 -9.78 2.10
C VAL A 85 5.59 -11.16 1.72
N LYS A 86 6.44 -12.20 1.71
CA LYS A 86 6.01 -13.57 1.35
C LYS A 86 4.92 -14.10 2.29
N TYR A 87 5.07 -13.90 3.60
CA TYR A 87 4.07 -14.34 4.56
C TYR A 87 2.80 -13.49 4.51
N PHE A 88 2.92 -12.18 4.28
CA PHE A 88 1.79 -11.28 4.09
C PHE A 88 0.96 -11.70 2.86
N VAL A 89 1.61 -11.94 1.72
CA VAL A 89 0.98 -12.46 0.50
C VAL A 89 0.27 -13.78 0.78
N LYS A 90 0.94 -14.72 1.43
CA LYS A 90 0.33 -16.00 1.80
C LYS A 90 -0.88 -15.83 2.71
N MET A 91 -0.80 -14.93 3.69
CA MET A 91 -1.91 -14.63 4.59
C MET A 91 -3.12 -14.12 3.82
N LEU A 92 -2.94 -13.17 2.89
CA LEU A 92 -4.02 -12.69 2.04
C LEU A 92 -4.64 -13.84 1.23
N GLN A 93 -3.83 -14.68 0.58
CA GLN A 93 -4.31 -15.82 -0.22
C GLN A 93 -5.09 -16.85 0.60
N ASP A 94 -4.65 -17.11 1.84
CA ASP A 94 -5.32 -18.07 2.74
C ASP A 94 -6.59 -17.47 3.38
N THR A 95 -6.78 -16.15 3.35
CA THR A 95 -7.87 -15.45 4.06
C THR A 95 -8.81 -14.70 3.12
N THR A 96 -8.50 -13.45 2.76
CA THR A 96 -9.42 -12.50 2.11
C THR A 96 -9.26 -12.38 0.60
N TRP A 97 -8.18 -12.93 0.04
CA TRP A 97 -7.88 -12.97 -1.40
C TRP A 97 -7.76 -14.41 -1.90
N ARG A 98 -8.73 -15.26 -1.55
CA ARG A 98 -8.73 -16.66 -1.98
C ARG A 98 -8.79 -16.75 -3.50
N GLU A 99 -8.03 -17.68 -4.07
CA GLU A 99 -7.97 -17.95 -5.52
C GLU A 99 -7.28 -16.87 -6.36
N TRP A 100 -6.87 -15.74 -5.75
CA TRP A 100 -6.12 -14.70 -6.45
C TRP A 100 -4.63 -15.03 -6.55
N ASN A 101 -4.06 -14.74 -7.71
CA ASN A 101 -2.61 -14.61 -7.82
C ASN A 101 -2.20 -13.27 -7.23
N ILE A 102 -1.25 -13.26 -6.29
CA ILE A 102 -0.82 -12.04 -5.61
C ILE A 102 0.70 -11.97 -5.68
N GLU A 103 1.20 -10.87 -6.21
CA GLU A 103 2.62 -10.64 -6.44
C GLU A 103 3.07 -9.29 -5.89
N TRP A 104 4.32 -9.27 -5.41
CA TRP A 104 5.01 -8.04 -5.07
C TRP A 104 5.80 -7.56 -6.28
N ALA A 105 5.57 -6.31 -6.69
CA ALA A 105 6.34 -5.62 -7.73
C ALA A 105 7.76 -5.34 -7.22
N GLN A 106 8.71 -6.17 -7.64
CA GLN A 106 10.12 -6.12 -7.24
C GLN A 106 10.82 -4.86 -7.74
N GLU A 107 10.50 -4.40 -8.94
CA GLU A 107 11.02 -3.16 -9.55
C GLU A 107 10.01 -2.00 -9.37
N GLY A 108 9.10 -2.11 -8.41
CA GLY A 108 8.13 -1.09 -8.06
C GLY A 108 7.30 -0.63 -9.26
N GLN A 109 7.34 0.67 -9.56
CA GLN A 109 6.55 1.28 -10.63
C GLN A 109 6.86 0.71 -12.03
N VAL A 110 8.09 0.23 -12.24
CA VAL A 110 8.50 -0.36 -13.52
C VAL A 110 7.75 -1.66 -13.80
N ASP A 111 7.52 -2.49 -12.78
CA ASP A 111 6.73 -3.71 -12.92
C ASP A 111 5.26 -3.41 -13.26
N ILE A 112 4.71 -2.33 -12.69
CA ILE A 112 3.35 -1.86 -13.02
C ILE A 112 3.27 -1.46 -14.49
N ALA A 113 4.19 -0.63 -14.98
CA ALA A 113 4.24 -0.23 -16.39
C ALA A 113 4.40 -1.44 -17.32
N ARG A 114 5.26 -2.38 -16.96
CA ARG A 114 5.48 -3.62 -17.72
C ARG A 114 4.22 -4.49 -17.78
N TYR A 115 3.48 -4.59 -16.68
CA TYR A 115 2.22 -5.34 -16.64
C TYR A 115 1.17 -4.74 -17.59
N LEU A 116 1.10 -3.42 -17.66
CA LEU A 116 0.19 -2.68 -18.55
C LEU A 116 0.64 -2.63 -20.01
N GLY A 117 1.85 -3.11 -20.33
CA GLY A 117 2.42 -3.03 -21.67
C GLY A 117 2.82 -1.61 -22.08
N LEU A 118 3.07 -0.72 -21.12
CA LEU A 118 3.57 0.63 -21.34
C LEU A 118 5.10 0.64 -21.54
N ASP A 119 5.63 1.68 -22.19
CA ASP A 119 7.09 1.86 -22.26
C ASP A 119 7.59 2.22 -20.85
N ILE A 120 8.54 1.45 -20.33
CA ILE A 120 9.12 1.69 -19.01
C ILE A 120 9.78 3.07 -18.91
N LYS A 121 10.20 3.65 -20.04
CA LYS A 121 10.75 5.01 -20.07
C LYS A 121 9.74 6.09 -19.69
N ASP A 122 8.45 5.82 -19.83
CA ASP A 122 7.40 6.77 -19.45
C ASP A 122 7.26 6.91 -17.93
N VAL A 123 7.78 5.94 -17.17
CA VAL A 123 7.81 5.94 -15.70
C VAL A 123 9.21 6.06 -15.11
N MET A 124 10.26 5.92 -15.91
CA MET A 124 11.62 6.19 -15.46
C MET A 124 11.90 7.68 -15.54
N SER A 125 12.23 8.30 -14.42
CA SER A 125 12.75 9.66 -14.41
C SER A 125 14.24 9.66 -14.74
N GLU A 126 14.68 10.57 -15.61
CA GLU A 126 16.10 10.86 -15.83
C GLU A 126 16.61 11.64 -14.62
N VAL A 127 17.06 10.94 -13.58
CA VAL A 127 17.83 11.59 -12.52
C VAL A 127 19.26 11.72 -13.04
N GLU A 128 19.74 12.95 -13.21
CA GLU A 128 21.17 13.22 -13.14
C GLU A 128 21.62 12.77 -11.73
N ASP A 129 22.73 12.02 -11.65
CA ASP A 129 23.29 11.50 -10.40
C ASP A 129 23.61 12.65 -9.41
N ASP A 130 22.61 13.16 -8.70
CA ASP A 130 22.83 13.89 -7.46
C ASP A 130 23.06 12.82 -6.39
N GLU A 131 24.34 12.54 -6.14
CA GLU A 131 24.87 11.67 -5.10
C GLU A 131 24.45 12.16 -3.69
N ASP A 132 23.17 12.05 -3.35
CA ASP A 132 22.76 11.93 -1.95
C ASP A 132 22.84 10.43 -1.60
N GLU A 133 24.07 9.93 -1.40
CA GLU A 133 24.34 8.68 -0.68
C GLU A 133 23.89 8.85 0.79
N ASP A 134 22.59 8.90 1.02
CA ASP A 134 22.02 8.89 2.36
C ASP A 134 22.09 7.48 2.96
N ASP A 135 22.31 7.41 4.27
CA ASP A 135 22.61 6.25 5.15
C ASP A 135 21.65 5.01 5.06
N GLU A 136 20.73 4.93 4.09
CA GLU A 136 19.77 3.83 3.90
C GLU A 136 20.43 2.51 3.49
N ASP A 137 21.51 2.57 2.69
CA ASP A 137 22.20 1.36 2.22
C ASP A 137 22.89 0.60 3.35
N GLU A 138 23.43 1.29 4.35
CA GLU A 138 24.02 0.67 5.54
C GLU A 138 22.96 -0.01 6.42
N LEU A 139 21.75 0.57 6.47
CA LEU A 139 20.59 -0.02 7.17
C LEU A 139 20.04 -1.27 6.45
N LEU A 140 19.96 -1.24 5.12
CA LEU A 140 19.58 -2.39 4.28
C LEU A 140 20.58 -3.54 4.40
N LEU A 141 21.89 -3.23 4.43
CA LEU A 141 22.97 -4.21 4.64
C LEU A 141 22.91 -4.84 6.05
N SER A 142 22.57 -4.05 7.08
CA SER A 142 22.41 -4.57 8.45
C SER A 142 21.19 -5.50 8.61
N LYS A 143 20.08 -5.20 7.92
CA LYS A 143 18.84 -6.03 7.92
C LYS A 143 18.99 -7.33 7.13
N LYS A 144 19.84 -7.38 6.09
CA LYS A 144 20.10 -8.61 5.29
C LYS A 144 20.61 -9.81 6.11
N ASN A 145 21.15 -9.59 7.32
CA ASN A 145 21.65 -10.65 8.20
C ASN A 145 20.68 -11.07 9.30
N LYS A 146 19.53 -10.40 9.46
CA LYS A 146 18.55 -10.79 10.49
C LYS A 146 17.77 -12.01 10.01
N LYS A 147 18.06 -13.17 10.60
CA LYS A 147 17.24 -14.37 10.41
C LYS A 147 15.95 -14.20 11.21
N TYR A 148 14.82 -14.18 10.50
CA TYR A 148 13.50 -14.17 11.10
C TYR A 148 12.98 -15.61 11.21
N THR A 149 12.50 -15.97 12.39
CA THR A 149 11.71 -17.18 12.62
C THR A 149 10.24 -16.93 12.25
N PRO A 150 9.42 -17.98 12.06
CA PRO A 150 7.98 -17.82 11.88
C PRO A 150 7.30 -17.02 13.01
N SER A 151 7.77 -17.17 14.25
CA SER A 151 7.29 -16.37 15.38
C SER A 151 7.62 -14.89 15.23
N ASP A 152 8.85 -14.56 14.80
CA ASP A 152 9.23 -13.15 14.57
C ASP A 152 8.38 -12.52 13.46
N ILE A 153 8.05 -13.29 12.42
CA ILE A 153 7.16 -12.83 11.35
C ILE A 153 5.72 -12.65 11.86
N ALA A 154 5.21 -13.59 12.67
CA ALA A 154 3.90 -13.45 13.30
C ALA A 154 3.80 -12.17 14.13
N ASP A 155 4.85 -11.83 14.88
CA ASP A 155 4.90 -10.61 15.70
C ASP A 155 4.93 -9.33 14.83
N LEU A 156 5.57 -9.36 13.66
CA LEU A 156 5.56 -8.24 12.71
C LEU A 156 4.19 -8.07 12.03
N LEU A 157 3.55 -9.16 11.63
CA LEU A 157 2.20 -9.13 11.07
C LEU A 157 1.18 -8.65 12.10
N GLU A 158 1.32 -9.07 13.37
CA GLU A 158 0.48 -8.58 14.46
C GLU A 158 0.68 -7.07 14.70
N GLN A 159 1.93 -6.58 14.64
CA GLN A 159 2.21 -5.13 14.73
C GLN A 159 1.55 -4.36 13.58
N MET A 160 1.67 -4.87 12.35
CA MET A 160 1.05 -4.28 11.16
C MET A 160 -0.47 -4.24 11.30
N LEU A 161 -1.10 -5.34 11.73
CA LEU A 161 -2.55 -5.43 11.95
C LEU A 161 -3.01 -4.48 13.07
N ASN A 162 -2.26 -4.40 14.17
CA ASN A 162 -2.58 -3.49 15.28
C ASN A 162 -2.43 -2.02 14.89
N ASN A 163 -1.41 -1.66 14.10
CA ASN A 163 -1.24 -0.31 13.58
C ASN A 163 -2.44 0.08 12.70
N HIS A 164 -2.89 -0.85 11.85
CA HIS A 164 -4.12 -0.68 11.07
C HIS A 164 -5.34 -0.39 11.96
N LEU A 165 -5.57 -1.22 12.98
CA LEU A 165 -6.71 -1.07 13.90
C LEU A 165 -6.70 0.26 14.67
N GLN A 166 -5.53 0.75 15.08
CA GLN A 166 -5.41 2.01 15.84
C GLN A 166 -5.67 3.25 14.97
N ASN A 167 -5.41 3.15 13.68
CA ASN A 167 -5.49 4.28 12.75
C ASN A 167 -6.73 4.22 11.85
N LEU A 168 -7.75 3.41 12.19
CA LEU A 168 -8.92 3.20 11.36
C LEU A 168 -9.63 4.51 10.95
N ASP A 169 -9.77 5.44 11.91
CA ASP A 169 -10.45 6.73 11.72
C ASP A 169 -9.48 7.91 11.50
N TYR A 170 -8.20 7.62 11.24
CA TYR A 170 -7.20 8.68 11.02
C TYR A 170 -7.48 9.40 9.69
N ASP A 171 -7.68 10.71 9.76
CA ASP A 171 -7.74 11.60 8.61
C ASP A 171 -6.56 12.59 8.68
N PRO A 172 -5.49 12.40 7.87
CA PRO A 172 -4.31 13.28 7.87
C PRO A 172 -4.68 14.72 7.52
N THR A 173 -5.77 14.94 6.80
CA THR A 173 -6.19 16.26 6.33
C THR A 173 -6.85 17.09 7.44
N THR A 174 -7.29 16.46 8.55
CA THR A 174 -7.90 17.18 9.68
C THR A 174 -6.92 18.18 10.30
N ALA A 175 -5.66 17.80 10.49
CA ALA A 175 -4.63 18.71 11.01
C ALA A 175 -4.38 19.88 10.05
N ILE A 176 -4.29 19.60 8.74
CA ILE A 176 -4.08 20.60 7.70
C ILE A 176 -5.24 21.60 7.69
N ARG A 177 -6.49 21.13 7.72
CA ARG A 177 -7.69 21.98 7.77
C ARG A 177 -7.71 22.87 9.01
N ASN A 178 -7.29 22.35 10.17
CA ASN A 178 -7.19 23.13 11.41
C ASN A 178 -6.14 24.25 11.30
N ILE A 179 -4.96 23.96 10.73
CA ILE A 179 -3.91 24.95 10.50
C ILE A 179 -4.39 26.04 9.53
N ILE A 180 -5.03 25.66 8.41
CA ILE A 180 -5.60 26.62 7.45
C ILE A 180 -6.59 27.57 8.16
N LYS A 181 -7.49 27.02 8.98
CA LYS A 181 -8.49 27.78 9.71
C LYS A 181 -7.85 28.77 10.69
N GLU A 182 -6.82 28.34 11.43
CA GLU A 182 -6.11 29.20 12.37
C GLU A 182 -5.41 30.37 11.66
N HIS A 183 -4.71 30.11 10.56
CA HIS A 183 -4.01 31.15 9.81
C HIS A 183 -4.97 32.16 9.16
N ARG A 184 -6.10 31.70 8.60
CA ARG A 184 -7.14 32.59 8.08
C ARG A 184 -7.74 33.48 9.17
N ASN A 185 -7.95 32.95 10.38
CA ASN A 185 -8.44 33.73 11.52
C ASN A 185 -7.45 34.83 11.96
N LYS A 186 -6.14 34.65 11.71
CA LYS A 186 -5.10 35.65 11.95
C LYS A 186 -4.97 36.68 10.82
N GLY A 187 -5.79 36.59 9.77
CA GLY A 187 -5.75 37.47 8.60
C GLY A 187 -4.68 37.11 7.57
N ASN A 188 -4.07 35.94 7.69
CA ASN A 188 -3.06 35.48 6.72
C ASN A 188 -3.73 34.91 5.47
N GLU A 189 -3.14 35.16 4.31
CA GLU A 189 -3.46 34.45 3.08
C GLU A 189 -2.83 33.05 3.11
N VAL A 190 -3.61 32.02 2.77
CA VAL A 190 -3.17 30.62 2.83
C VAL A 190 -3.56 29.93 1.53
N SER A 191 -2.57 29.37 0.84
CA SER A 191 -2.74 28.49 -0.32
C SER A 191 -2.26 27.08 0.06
N VAL A 192 -3.01 26.06 -0.35
CA VAL A 192 -2.69 24.65 -0.10
C VAL A 192 -2.92 23.88 -1.39
N ASN A 193 -2.04 22.92 -1.69
CA ASN A 193 -2.22 22.00 -2.79
C ASN A 193 -3.56 21.25 -2.63
N PRO A 194 -4.48 21.27 -3.62
CA PRO A 194 -5.75 20.56 -3.54
C PRO A 194 -5.62 19.08 -3.12
N HIS A 195 -4.62 18.37 -3.63
CA HIS A 195 -4.38 16.96 -3.30
C HIS A 195 -4.01 16.73 -1.82
N ALA A 196 -3.46 17.73 -1.14
CA ALA A 196 -3.15 17.61 0.29
C ALA A 196 -4.43 17.58 1.16
N LEU A 197 -5.60 17.89 0.58
CA LEU A 197 -6.90 17.84 1.24
C LEU A 197 -7.77 16.67 0.76
N GLU A 198 -7.28 15.88 -0.20
CA GLU A 198 -7.89 14.65 -0.69
C GLU A 198 -7.49 13.50 0.24
N HIS A 199 -8.49 12.87 0.87
CA HIS A 199 -8.31 11.67 1.68
C HIS A 199 -9.61 10.88 1.70
N GLU A 200 -9.52 9.62 1.31
CA GLU A 200 -10.64 8.68 1.34
C GLU A 200 -10.31 7.53 2.27
N ASN A 201 -11.29 7.12 3.08
CA ASN A 201 -11.16 5.96 3.96
C ASN A 201 -11.86 4.75 3.32
N LEU A 202 -11.34 3.57 3.63
CA LEU A 202 -12.04 2.33 3.34
C LEU A 202 -13.37 2.32 4.10
N ASN A 203 -14.46 2.19 3.36
CA ASN A 203 -15.79 2.04 3.92
C ASN A 203 -16.12 0.54 4.01
N VAL A 204 -15.83 -0.05 5.17
CA VAL A 204 -16.10 -1.48 5.45
C VAL A 204 -17.09 -1.55 6.61
N GLU A 205 -18.12 -2.36 6.46
CA GLU A 205 -19.14 -2.57 7.49
C GLU A 205 -18.51 -3.20 8.75
N GLU A 206 -18.99 -2.79 9.93
CA GLU A 206 -18.41 -3.21 11.22
C GLU A 206 -18.32 -4.74 11.35
N ALA A 207 -19.38 -5.44 10.93
CA ALA A 207 -19.45 -6.89 11.04
C ALA A 207 -18.42 -7.58 10.14
N GLU A 208 -18.23 -7.08 8.92
CA GLU A 208 -17.21 -7.56 7.99
C GLU A 208 -15.80 -7.29 8.55
N ARG A 209 -15.61 -6.11 9.13
CA ARG A 209 -14.35 -5.75 9.78
C ARG A 209 -13.97 -6.70 10.91
N VAL A 210 -14.90 -6.97 11.82
CA VAL A 210 -14.65 -7.90 12.94
C VAL A 210 -14.28 -9.29 12.43
N GLU A 211 -14.96 -9.77 11.39
CA GLU A 211 -14.70 -11.08 10.81
C GLU A 211 -13.32 -11.15 10.14
N VAL A 212 -12.95 -10.16 9.34
CA VAL A 212 -11.63 -10.10 8.69
C VAL A 212 -10.51 -10.05 9.74
N VAL A 213 -10.64 -9.19 10.75
CA VAL A 213 -9.64 -9.07 11.82
C VAL A 213 -9.47 -10.39 12.56
N LYS A 214 -10.57 -11.09 12.85
CA LYS A 214 -10.54 -12.43 13.45
C LYS A 214 -9.81 -13.43 12.55
N GLN A 215 -10.14 -13.50 11.26
CA GLN A 215 -9.47 -14.42 10.32
C GLN A 215 -7.96 -14.19 10.23
N LEU A 216 -7.54 -12.93 10.13
CA LEU A 216 -6.11 -12.56 10.10
C LEU A 216 -5.41 -12.90 11.42
N THR A 217 -6.07 -12.63 12.55
CA THR A 217 -5.53 -12.95 13.89
C THR A 217 -5.37 -14.45 14.07
N ASP A 218 -6.37 -15.24 13.70
CA ASP A 218 -6.32 -16.71 13.76
C ASP A 218 -5.20 -17.25 12.84
N TRP A 219 -5.00 -16.65 11.67
CA TRP A 219 -3.89 -17.01 10.77
C TRP A 219 -2.52 -16.70 11.41
N ILE A 220 -2.36 -15.52 12.01
CA ILE A 220 -1.11 -15.12 12.70
C ILE A 220 -0.80 -16.06 13.88
N ILE A 221 -1.81 -16.44 14.66
CA ILE A 221 -1.66 -17.43 15.75
C ILE A 221 -1.19 -18.78 15.20
N ASN A 222 -1.80 -19.27 14.12
CA ASN A 222 -1.40 -20.52 13.49
C ASN A 222 0.03 -20.47 12.93
N LEU A 223 0.48 -19.31 12.43
CA LEU A 223 1.87 -19.11 12.00
C LEU A 223 2.82 -19.21 13.20
N ARG A 224 2.50 -18.53 14.31
CA ARG A 224 3.29 -18.56 15.55
C ARG A 224 3.41 -19.98 16.10
N GLU A 225 2.35 -20.77 16.00
CA GLU A 225 2.33 -22.18 16.43
C GLU A 225 2.99 -23.16 15.43
N GLY A 226 3.49 -22.66 14.30
CA GLY A 226 4.17 -23.48 13.28
C GLY A 226 3.24 -24.33 12.42
N LYS A 227 1.94 -24.02 12.38
CA LYS A 227 0.94 -24.71 11.55
C LYS A 227 0.92 -24.18 10.11
N ILE A 228 1.51 -23.02 9.88
CA ILE A 228 1.65 -22.40 8.56
C ILE A 228 3.13 -22.39 8.18
N THR A 229 3.42 -22.82 6.96
CA THR A 229 4.75 -22.76 6.35
C THR A 229 4.65 -22.08 4.99
N LEU A 230 5.71 -21.40 4.58
CA LEU A 230 5.88 -21.04 3.17
C LEU A 230 6.19 -22.30 2.35
N PRO A 231 5.85 -22.33 1.04
CA PRO A 231 6.29 -23.37 0.13
C PRO A 231 7.81 -23.52 0.06
#